data_AF-A0A7C0V2M7-F1
#
_entry.id   AF-A0A7C0V2M7-F1
#
_cell.length_a   1.000
_cell.length_b   1.000
_cell.length_c   1.000
_cell.angle_alpha   90.00
_cell.angle_beta   90.00
_cell.angle_gamma   90.00
#
_symmetry.space_group_name_H-M   'P 1'
#
loop_
_entity.id
_entity.type
_entity.pdbx_description
1 polymer ?
#
loop_
_entity_poly.entity_id
_entity_poly.type
_entity_poly.pdbx_seq_one_letter_code
_entity_poly.pdbx_strand_id
1 'polypeptide(L)'
;MTEVPIRQFYQECKKRLKLKLLTGQEGFDKLITQQEIHRPGLALSGFVDIFTYERIQVLGNTEMAYLRSISDEERKRAIKRVMDFEIPCLIVTNNNNIPDELLSLSRARKIALFKTPLSTTELVRFLSDYLDQKFAPSTTIHGTLVDVYGIGVLLTGRSGIGKSEIALDLVERGHRLVADDVVTITSRANEVLIGTGNEV
;
A
#
# COMPACT_ATOMS: atom_id res chain seq x y z
N MET A 1 11.89 7.49 6.12
CA MET A 1 10.93 6.38 5.93
C MET A 1 10.07 6.74 4.74
N THR A 2 9.72 5.78 3.89
CA THR A 2 8.79 6.03 2.80
C THR A 2 7.40 6.31 3.40
N GLU A 3 6.72 7.34 2.92
CA GLU A 3 5.37 7.69 3.36
C GLU A 3 4.49 7.86 2.13
N VAL A 4 3.24 7.38 2.19
CA VAL A 4 2.31 7.44 1.06
C VAL A 4 1.06 8.21 1.46
N PRO A 5 0.79 9.39 0.88
CA PRO A 5 -0.46 10.10 1.13
C PRO A 5 -1.69 9.30 0.70
N ILE A 6 -2.77 9.38 1.46
CA ILE A 6 -4.04 8.69 1.13
C ILE A 6 -4.57 9.12 -0.24
N ARG A 7 -4.34 10.38 -0.64
CA ARG A 7 -4.63 10.88 -1.99
C ARG A 7 -3.98 10.03 -3.08
N GLN A 8 -2.68 9.78 -2.94
CA GLN A 8 -1.89 9.00 -3.90
C GLN A 8 -2.35 7.55 -3.90
N PHE A 9 -2.48 6.94 -2.71
CA PHE A 9 -3.03 5.59 -2.56
C PHE A 9 -4.37 5.43 -3.27
N TYR A 10 -5.29 6.38 -3.08
CA TYR A 10 -6.59 6.32 -3.74
C TYR A 10 -6.47 6.40 -5.26
N GLN A 11 -5.65 7.30 -5.81
CA GLN A 11 -5.47 7.44 -7.25
C GLN A 11 -4.91 6.17 -7.89
N GLU A 12 -3.88 5.57 -7.27
CA GLU A 12 -3.19 4.39 -7.79
C GLU A 12 -4.04 3.12 -7.62
N CYS A 13 -4.76 2.98 -6.51
CA CYS A 13 -5.47 1.73 -6.18
C CYS A 13 -6.96 1.72 -6.56
N LYS A 14 -7.61 2.88 -6.79
CA LYS A 14 -9.07 2.97 -6.98
C LYS A 14 -9.64 1.98 -7.99
N LYS A 15 -9.01 1.84 -9.15
CA LYS A 15 -9.49 0.95 -10.22
C LYS A 15 -9.31 -0.52 -9.85
N ARG A 16 -8.10 -0.91 -9.42
CA ARG A 16 -7.74 -2.30 -9.08
C ARG A 16 -8.50 -2.81 -7.86
N LEU A 17 -8.61 -1.99 -6.82
CA LEU A 17 -9.31 -2.32 -5.57
C LEU A 17 -10.82 -1.99 -5.59
N LYS A 18 -11.33 -1.43 -6.70
CA LYS A 18 -12.73 -0.97 -6.85
C LYS A 18 -13.17 -0.08 -5.69
N LEU A 19 -12.30 0.84 -5.25
CA LEU A 19 -12.56 1.69 -4.08
C LEU A 19 -13.56 2.80 -4.40
N LYS A 20 -14.64 2.85 -3.62
CA LYS A 20 -15.56 3.97 -3.56
C LYS A 20 -15.29 4.76 -2.28
N LEU A 21 -14.97 6.04 -2.42
CA LEU A 21 -14.88 6.97 -1.30
C LEU A 21 -16.29 7.33 -0.81
N LEU A 22 -16.51 7.31 0.50
CA LEU A 22 -17.80 7.61 1.13
C LEU A 22 -17.80 8.89 1.96
N THR A 23 -16.62 9.31 2.40
CA THR A 23 -16.37 10.65 2.97
C THR A 23 -16.11 11.65 1.85
N GLY A 24 -15.90 12.93 2.19
CA GLY A 24 -15.24 13.84 1.27
C GLY A 24 -13.74 13.56 1.21
N GLN A 25 -13.00 14.51 0.65
CA GLN A 25 -11.54 14.44 0.52
C GLN A 25 -10.81 14.86 1.82
N GLU A 26 -11.51 15.07 2.94
CA GLU A 26 -10.93 15.67 4.14
C GLU A 26 -9.81 14.83 4.78
N GLY A 27 -9.79 13.51 4.50
CA GLY A 27 -8.76 12.59 5.01
C GLY A 27 -7.62 12.27 4.03
N PHE A 28 -7.53 12.97 2.90
CA PHE A 28 -6.55 12.67 1.85
C PHE A 28 -5.11 13.05 2.20
N ASP A 29 -4.94 13.96 3.15
CA ASP A 29 -3.62 14.45 3.58
C ASP A 29 -3.00 13.56 4.67
N LYS A 30 -3.74 12.58 5.19
CA LYS A 30 -3.18 11.54 6.07
C LYS A 30 -2.18 10.68 5.31
N LEU A 31 -1.23 10.11 6.06
CA LEU A 31 -0.13 9.32 5.51
C LEU A 31 -0.27 7.85 5.92
N ILE A 32 0.02 6.96 4.98
CA ILE A 32 0.30 5.56 5.27
C ILE A 32 1.81 5.49 5.54
N THR A 33 2.17 4.98 6.70
CA THR A 33 3.56 4.82 7.16
C THR A 33 3.93 3.36 7.41
N GLN A 34 2.93 2.48 7.53
CA GLN A 34 3.09 1.06 7.82
C GLN A 34 2.75 0.20 6.59
N GLN A 35 3.56 -0.84 6.36
CA GLN A 35 3.40 -1.77 5.24
C GLN A 35 2.30 -2.81 5.49
N GLU A 36 1.96 -3.10 6.75
CA GLU A 36 0.92 -4.07 7.06
C GLU A 36 -0.48 -3.46 7.19
N ILE A 37 -1.47 -4.32 7.04
CA ILE A 37 -2.89 -4.03 7.16
C ILE A 37 -3.38 -4.59 8.49
N HIS A 38 -4.34 -3.92 9.11
CA HIS A 38 -4.90 -4.38 10.37
C HIS A 38 -6.42 -4.55 10.30
N ARG A 39 -6.92 -5.57 11.01
CA ARG A 39 -8.35 -5.86 11.17
C ARG A 39 -8.74 -5.65 12.63
N PRO A 40 -9.48 -4.60 12.99
CA PRO A 40 -9.67 -4.17 14.37
C PRO A 40 -10.71 -4.98 15.16
N GLY A 41 -10.80 -6.30 14.98
CA GLY A 41 -11.81 -7.14 15.65
C GLY A 41 -11.79 -7.03 17.18
N LEU A 42 -10.61 -7.19 17.80
CA LEU A 42 -10.45 -7.08 19.25
C LEU A 42 -10.56 -5.63 19.77
N ALA A 43 -10.11 -4.66 18.98
CA ALA A 43 -10.22 -3.25 19.35
C ALA A 43 -11.70 -2.81 19.40
N LEU A 44 -12.52 -3.31 18.48
CA LEU A 44 -13.98 -3.12 18.50
C LEU A 44 -14.63 -3.76 19.73
N SER A 45 -14.14 -4.91 20.20
CA SER A 45 -14.68 -5.57 21.40
C SER A 45 -14.24 -4.96 22.73
N GLY A 46 -13.15 -4.19 22.76
CA GLY A 46 -12.72 -3.46 23.97
C GLY A 46 -11.24 -3.52 24.26
N PHE A 47 -10.51 -4.40 23.60
CA PHE A 47 -9.09 -4.62 23.89
C PHE A 47 -8.20 -3.82 22.93
N VAL A 48 -7.59 -2.75 23.44
CA VAL A 48 -6.81 -1.78 22.64
C VAL A 48 -5.32 -1.71 22.98
N ASP A 49 -4.84 -2.48 23.97
CA ASP A 49 -3.47 -2.38 24.48
C ASP A 49 -2.40 -2.60 23.41
N ILE A 50 -2.68 -3.46 22.42
CA ILE A 50 -1.80 -3.77 21.29
C ILE A 50 -2.41 -3.35 19.94
N PHE A 51 -3.28 -2.34 19.96
CA PHE A 51 -3.96 -1.89 18.76
C PHE A 51 -2.98 -1.15 17.82
N THR A 52 -2.70 -1.77 16.66
CA THR A 52 -1.81 -1.21 15.63
C THR A 52 -2.54 -0.20 14.74
N TYR A 53 -2.89 0.95 15.33
CA TYR A 53 -3.75 1.98 14.70
C TYR A 53 -3.11 2.67 13.49
N GLU A 54 -1.78 2.77 13.44
CA GLU A 54 -1.02 3.41 12.35
C GLU A 54 -1.17 2.68 11.00
N ARG A 55 -1.69 1.45 11.02
CA ARG A 55 -1.94 0.63 9.83
C ARG A 55 -3.26 1.00 9.15
N ILE A 56 -3.38 0.67 7.86
CA ILE A 56 -4.68 0.73 7.17
C ILE A 56 -5.64 -0.24 7.88
N GLN A 57 -6.80 0.27 8.27
CA GLN A 57 -7.79 -0.51 8.99
C GLN A 57 -8.81 -1.11 8.00
N VAL A 58 -9.10 -2.40 8.13
CA VAL A 58 -10.04 -3.13 7.26
C VAL A 58 -11.18 -3.73 8.09
N LEU A 59 -12.42 -3.37 7.73
CA LEU A 59 -13.63 -3.97 8.29
C LEU A 59 -14.22 -4.96 7.30
N GLY A 60 -14.08 -6.24 7.63
CA GLY A 60 -14.64 -7.35 6.88
C GLY A 60 -15.97 -7.84 7.43
N ASN A 61 -16.41 -8.99 6.95
CA ASN A 61 -17.68 -9.58 7.38
C ASN A 61 -17.72 -9.85 8.89
N THR A 62 -16.61 -10.27 9.49
CA THR A 62 -16.51 -10.56 10.92
C THR A 62 -16.73 -9.30 11.77
N GLU A 63 -16.02 -8.22 11.46
CA GLU A 63 -16.11 -6.95 12.18
C GLU A 63 -17.50 -6.33 12.00
N MET A 64 -18.03 -6.37 10.78
CA MET A 64 -19.36 -5.83 10.49
C MET A 64 -20.48 -6.68 11.12
N ALA A 65 -20.31 -8.00 11.23
CA ALA A 65 -21.25 -8.86 11.93
C ALA A 65 -21.27 -8.57 13.43
N TYR A 66 -20.09 -8.41 14.04
CA TYR A 66 -19.98 -8.02 15.45
C TYR A 66 -20.67 -6.68 15.73
N LEU A 67 -20.45 -5.67 14.88
CA LEU A 67 -21.11 -4.37 15.03
C LEU A 67 -22.63 -4.46 14.89
N ARG A 68 -23.15 -5.42 14.11
CA ARG A 68 -24.60 -5.67 13.98
C ARG A 68 -25.18 -6.48 15.15
N SER A 69 -24.37 -7.24 15.88
CA SER A 69 -24.86 -8.08 16.99
C SER A 69 -25.01 -7.35 18.32
N ILE A 70 -24.39 -6.18 18.46
CA ILE A 70 -24.41 -5.36 19.70
C ILE A 70 -25.45 -4.24 19.59
N SER A 71 -25.84 -3.67 20.74
CA SER A 71 -26.80 -2.56 20.79
C SER A 71 -26.26 -1.29 20.11
N ASP A 72 -27.13 -0.38 19.68
CA ASP A 72 -26.71 0.87 19.02
C ASP A 72 -25.75 1.71 19.90
N GLU A 73 -25.99 1.76 21.21
CA GLU A 73 -25.13 2.47 22.16
C GLU A 73 -23.76 1.79 22.36
N GLU A 74 -23.71 0.46 22.31
CA GLU A 74 -22.44 -0.28 22.30
C GLU A 74 -21.71 -0.13 20.97
N ARG A 75 -22.44 -0.16 19.84
CA ARG A 75 -21.89 0.04 18.50
C ARG A 75 -21.21 1.41 18.39
N LYS A 76 -21.88 2.48 18.85
CA LYS A 76 -21.31 3.83 18.95
C LYS A 76 -20.02 3.84 19.76
N ARG A 77 -20.01 3.22 20.94
CA ARG A 77 -18.83 3.15 21.81
C ARG A 77 -17.68 2.36 21.18
N ALA A 78 -17.97 1.22 20.56
CA ALA A 78 -16.99 0.38 19.88
C ALA A 78 -16.32 1.10 18.70
N ILE A 79 -17.13 1.73 17.83
CA ILE A 79 -16.62 2.51 16.71
C ILE A 79 -15.80 3.70 17.22
N LYS A 80 -16.34 4.46 18.18
CA LYS A 80 -15.63 5.61 18.75
C LYS A 80 -14.27 5.20 19.32
N ARG A 81 -14.18 4.07 20.04
CA ARG A 81 -12.91 3.58 20.59
C ARG A 81 -11.83 3.40 19.53
N VAL A 82 -12.16 2.82 18.38
CA VAL A 82 -11.21 2.62 17.27
C VAL A 82 -10.90 3.94 16.57
N MET A 83 -11.92 4.75 16.32
CA MET A 83 -11.78 6.02 15.61
C MET A 83 -11.12 7.11 16.48
N ASP A 84 -11.03 6.92 17.80
CA ASP A 84 -10.36 7.82 18.73
C ASP A 84 -8.84 7.89 18.47
N PHE A 85 -8.26 6.87 17.85
CA PHE A 85 -6.86 6.83 17.40
C PHE A 85 -6.63 7.52 16.04
N GLU A 86 -5.39 7.91 15.77
CA GLU A 86 -4.99 8.51 14.48
C GLU A 86 -4.78 7.44 13.40
N ILE A 87 -5.87 6.83 12.95
CA ILE A 87 -5.83 5.87 11.84
C ILE A 87 -5.66 6.59 10.49
N PRO A 88 -4.89 6.01 9.55
CA PRO A 88 -4.66 6.62 8.24
C PRO A 88 -5.92 6.61 7.36
N CYS A 89 -6.57 5.46 7.23
CA CYS A 89 -7.85 5.29 6.56
C CYS A 89 -8.54 4.00 6.99
N LEU A 90 -9.82 3.88 6.60
CA LEU A 90 -10.65 2.71 6.88
C LEU A 90 -11.26 2.18 5.58
N ILE A 91 -11.21 0.86 5.37
CA ILE A 91 -11.78 0.20 4.19
C ILE A 91 -12.80 -0.85 4.62
N VAL A 92 -14.02 -0.75 4.10
CA VAL A 92 -15.10 -1.71 4.35
C VAL A 92 -15.25 -2.64 3.13
N THR A 93 -15.14 -3.96 3.36
CA THR A 93 -15.15 -4.95 2.28
C THR A 93 -16.54 -5.53 2.01
N ASN A 94 -16.65 -6.37 0.97
CA ASN A 94 -17.84 -7.16 0.62
C ASN A 94 -19.11 -6.33 0.43
N ASN A 95 -18.97 -5.06 0.06
CA ASN A 95 -20.08 -4.11 0.00
C ASN A 95 -20.95 -4.05 1.28
N ASN A 96 -20.39 -4.36 2.45
CA ASN A 96 -21.13 -4.31 3.71
C ASN A 96 -21.85 -2.97 3.92
N ASN A 97 -23.02 -3.03 4.56
CA ASN A 97 -23.76 -1.83 4.98
C ASN A 97 -23.00 -1.15 6.10
N ILE A 98 -22.81 0.16 5.98
CA ILE A 98 -21.98 0.95 6.89
C ILE A 98 -22.90 1.63 7.89
N PRO A 99 -22.67 1.46 9.20
CA PRO A 99 -23.41 2.19 10.23
C PRO A 99 -23.23 3.70 10.06
N ASP A 100 -24.30 4.46 10.24
CA ASP A 100 -24.27 5.93 10.12
C ASP A 100 -23.28 6.57 11.10
N GLU A 101 -23.08 5.93 12.26
CA GLU A 101 -22.14 6.40 13.28
C GLU A 101 -20.69 6.27 12.79
N LEU A 102 -20.37 5.26 11.98
CA LEU A 102 -19.05 5.12 11.38
C LEU A 102 -18.81 6.20 10.33
N LEU A 103 -19.79 6.46 9.48
CA LEU A 103 -19.67 7.48 8.42
C LEU A 103 -19.56 8.89 9.01
N SER A 104 -20.40 9.22 9.99
CA SER A 104 -20.39 10.52 10.66
C SER A 104 -19.08 10.77 11.43
N LEU A 105 -18.61 9.79 12.20
CA LEU A 105 -17.31 9.89 12.90
C LEU A 105 -16.13 9.98 11.94
N SER A 106 -16.17 9.26 10.82
CA SER A 106 -15.12 9.35 9.78
C SER A 106 -15.01 10.78 9.23
N ARG A 107 -16.14 11.44 8.94
CA ARG A 107 -16.16 12.84 8.49
C ARG A 107 -15.66 13.79 9.57
N ALA A 108 -16.18 13.66 10.80
CA ALA A 108 -15.81 14.53 11.92
C ALA A 108 -14.30 14.47 12.23
N ARG A 109 -13.69 13.28 12.10
CA ARG A 109 -12.27 13.04 12.39
C ARG A 109 -11.36 13.11 11.16
N LYS A 110 -11.92 13.50 10.00
CA LYS A 110 -11.18 13.59 8.73
C LYS A 110 -10.43 12.29 8.39
N ILE A 111 -11.09 11.15 8.58
CA ILE A 111 -10.57 9.84 8.21
C ILE A 111 -11.23 9.43 6.89
N ALA A 112 -10.42 9.10 5.88
CA ALA A 112 -10.96 8.63 4.61
C ALA A 112 -11.63 7.25 4.80
N LEU A 113 -12.92 7.17 4.49
CA LEU A 113 -13.69 5.92 4.53
C LEU A 113 -13.95 5.43 3.12
N PHE A 114 -13.43 4.24 2.83
CA PHE A 114 -13.61 3.56 1.55
C PHE A 114 -14.52 2.35 1.68
N LYS A 115 -15.18 2.01 0.58
CA LYS A 115 -15.95 0.78 0.42
C LYS A 115 -15.53 0.06 -0.85
N THR A 116 -15.46 -1.25 -0.80
CA THR A 116 -15.15 -2.10 -1.96
C THR A 116 -16.10 -3.30 -2.05
N PRO A 117 -16.46 -3.75 -3.27
CA PRO A 117 -17.14 -5.03 -3.46
C PRO A 117 -16.25 -6.24 -3.21
N LEU A 118 -14.92 -6.09 -3.20
CA LEU A 118 -13.98 -7.19 -3.05
C LEU A 118 -14.12 -7.86 -1.67
N SER A 119 -13.81 -9.17 -1.62
CA SER A 119 -13.70 -9.87 -0.35
C SER A 119 -12.52 -9.36 0.49
N THR A 120 -12.54 -9.61 1.80
CA THR A 120 -11.41 -9.26 2.68
C THR A 120 -10.09 -9.89 2.21
N THR A 121 -10.14 -11.16 1.79
CA THR A 121 -8.95 -11.88 1.30
C THR A 121 -8.39 -11.25 0.03
N GLU A 122 -9.24 -10.91 -0.94
CA GLU A 122 -8.81 -10.25 -2.18
C GLU A 122 -8.26 -8.84 -1.93
N LEU A 123 -8.96 -8.04 -1.10
CA LEU A 123 -8.49 -6.71 -0.74
C LEU A 123 -7.11 -6.78 -0.09
N VAL A 124 -6.95 -7.64 0.92
CA VAL A 124 -5.68 -7.77 1.65
C VAL A 124 -4.56 -8.18 0.70
N ARG A 125 -4.78 -9.18 -0.17
CA ARG A 125 -3.78 -9.59 -1.15
C ARG A 125 -3.30 -8.43 -2.02
N PHE A 126 -4.24 -7.73 -2.67
CA PHE A 126 -3.89 -6.63 -3.58
C PHE A 126 -3.30 -5.41 -2.86
N LEU A 127 -3.75 -5.14 -1.63
CA LEU A 127 -3.26 -4.04 -0.83
C LEU A 127 -1.86 -4.36 -0.28
N SER A 128 -1.60 -5.60 0.16
CA SER A 128 -0.26 -6.06 0.51
C SER A 128 0.69 -5.97 -0.67
N ASP A 129 0.31 -6.46 -1.86
CA ASP A 129 1.15 -6.32 -3.08
C ASP A 129 1.54 -4.86 -3.32
N TYR A 130 0.60 -3.93 -3.15
CA TYR A 130 0.82 -2.50 -3.32
C TYR A 130 1.76 -1.92 -2.26
N LEU A 131 1.52 -2.24 -0.99
CA LEU A 131 2.32 -1.73 0.12
C LEU A 131 3.74 -2.32 0.07
N ASP A 132 3.88 -3.61 -0.20
CA ASP A 132 5.18 -4.25 -0.47
C ASP A 132 5.91 -3.54 -1.61
N GLN A 133 5.17 -3.12 -2.65
CA GLN A 133 5.79 -2.39 -3.74
C GLN A 133 6.27 -0.99 -3.33
N LYS A 134 5.49 -0.27 -2.51
CA LYS A 134 5.81 1.11 -2.12
C LYS A 134 6.86 1.19 -1.01
N PHE A 135 6.85 0.25 -0.08
CA PHE A 135 7.71 0.26 1.11
C PHE A 135 8.95 -0.64 0.99
N ALA A 136 9.09 -1.36 -0.13
CA ALA A 136 10.27 -2.15 -0.40
C ALA A 136 11.58 -1.35 -0.23
N PRO A 137 12.57 -1.91 0.48
CA PRO A 137 13.90 -1.34 0.56
C PRO A 137 14.49 -1.13 -0.84
N SER A 138 15.08 0.04 -1.05
CA SER A 138 15.76 0.34 -2.31
C SER A 138 17.11 0.99 -2.05
N THR A 139 18.00 0.81 -3.02
CA THR A 139 19.31 1.45 -3.05
C THR A 139 19.63 1.86 -4.47
N THR A 140 20.50 2.85 -4.61
CA THR A 140 20.97 3.32 -5.92
C THR A 140 22.44 3.00 -6.04
N ILE A 141 22.82 2.40 -7.16
CA ILE A 141 24.21 2.06 -7.45
C ILE A 141 24.63 2.59 -8.82
N HIS A 142 25.93 2.78 -8.99
CA HIS A 142 26.51 3.10 -10.29
C HIS A 142 26.77 1.82 -11.09
N GLY A 143 26.27 1.75 -12.32
CA GLY A 143 26.39 0.57 -13.17
C GLY A 143 25.50 0.65 -14.41
N THR A 144 25.55 -0.39 -15.22
CA THR A 144 24.74 -0.51 -16.44
C THR A 144 23.93 -1.79 -16.36
N LEU A 145 22.60 -1.70 -16.51
CA LEU A 145 21.68 -2.83 -16.42
C LEU A 145 21.10 -3.16 -17.79
N VAL A 146 21.22 -4.41 -18.19
CA VAL A 146 20.76 -4.92 -19.50
C VAL A 146 19.94 -6.20 -19.34
N ASP A 147 18.97 -6.41 -20.22
CA ASP A 147 18.22 -7.66 -20.36
C ASP A 147 18.80 -8.46 -21.53
N VAL A 148 19.43 -9.59 -21.20
CA VAL A 148 20.07 -10.51 -22.14
C VAL A 148 19.32 -11.84 -22.09
N TYR A 149 18.56 -12.14 -23.13
CA TYR A 149 17.73 -13.36 -23.24
C TYR A 149 16.76 -13.57 -22.05
N GLY A 150 16.22 -12.49 -21.48
CA GLY A 150 15.32 -12.55 -20.32
C GLY A 150 16.04 -12.59 -18.97
N ILE A 151 17.37 -12.52 -18.96
CA ILE A 151 18.19 -12.48 -17.75
C ILE A 151 18.65 -11.04 -17.52
N GLY A 152 18.31 -10.47 -16.37
CA GLY A 152 18.81 -9.17 -15.95
C GLY A 152 20.28 -9.24 -15.55
N VAL A 153 21.15 -8.57 -16.31
CA VAL A 153 22.60 -8.53 -16.07
C VAL A 153 23.00 -7.11 -15.66
N LEU A 154 23.52 -6.99 -14.44
CA LEU A 154 24.05 -5.75 -13.91
C LEU A 154 25.58 -5.71 -14.08
N LEU A 155 26.06 -4.83 -14.96
CA LEU A 155 27.47 -4.57 -15.18
C LEU A 155 27.98 -3.56 -14.15
N THR A 156 28.91 -3.99 -13.31
CA THR A 156 29.58 -3.15 -12.30
C THR A 156 31.07 -3.04 -12.58
N GLY A 157 31.71 -1.98 -12.09
CA GLY A 157 33.12 -1.73 -12.33
C GLY A 157 33.47 -0.25 -12.25
N ARG A 158 34.78 0.05 -12.24
CA ARG A 158 35.29 1.43 -12.15
C ARG A 158 34.73 2.31 -13.28
N SER A 159 34.65 3.61 -13.05
CA SER A 159 34.28 4.56 -14.10
C SER A 159 35.28 4.50 -15.26
N GLY A 160 34.79 4.58 -16.51
CA GLY A 160 35.61 4.52 -17.72
C GLY A 160 36.20 3.14 -18.07
N ILE A 161 35.81 2.05 -17.39
CA ILE A 161 36.33 0.70 -17.68
C ILE A 161 35.72 0.04 -18.92
N GLY A 162 34.70 0.64 -19.54
CA GLY A 162 34.02 0.07 -20.71
C GLY A 162 32.59 -0.44 -20.48
N LYS A 163 31.92 -0.09 -19.37
CA LYS A 163 30.58 -0.65 -19.02
C LYS A 163 29.52 -0.27 -20.05
N SER A 164 29.47 1.02 -20.41
CA SER A 164 28.51 1.57 -21.37
C SER A 164 28.80 1.06 -22.79
N GLU A 165 30.07 0.87 -23.15
CA GLU A 165 30.50 0.31 -24.43
C GLU A 165 30.06 -1.16 -24.58
N ILE A 166 30.27 -1.99 -23.55
CA ILE A 166 29.78 -3.38 -23.54
C ILE A 166 28.25 -3.42 -23.64
N ALA A 167 27.56 -2.52 -22.94
CA ALA A 167 26.11 -2.45 -23.00
C ALA A 167 25.61 -2.02 -24.39
N LEU A 168 26.31 -1.09 -25.05
CA LEU A 168 26.00 -0.69 -26.42
C LEU A 168 26.17 -1.86 -27.40
N ASP A 169 27.27 -2.61 -27.31
CA ASP A 169 27.49 -3.81 -28.12
C ASP A 169 26.37 -4.86 -27.94
N LEU A 170 25.87 -5.01 -26.70
CA LEU A 170 24.75 -5.91 -26.41
C LEU A 170 23.45 -5.40 -27.04
N VAL A 171 23.18 -4.09 -26.98
CA VAL A 171 22.02 -3.47 -27.64
C VAL A 171 22.08 -3.65 -29.15
N GLU A 172 23.25 -3.45 -29.77
CA GLU A 172 23.46 -3.69 -31.20
C GLU A 172 23.17 -5.14 -31.62
N ARG A 173 23.37 -6.10 -30.69
CA ARG A 173 23.04 -7.53 -30.88
C ARG A 173 21.58 -7.87 -30.59
N GLY A 174 20.74 -6.88 -30.30
CA GLY A 174 19.30 -7.04 -30.07
C GLY A 174 18.90 -7.25 -28.61
N HIS A 175 19.81 -7.03 -27.65
CA HIS A 175 19.47 -7.01 -26.23
C HIS A 175 18.90 -5.65 -25.81
N ARG A 176 18.32 -5.56 -24.62
CA ARG A 176 17.63 -4.34 -24.17
C ARG A 176 18.43 -3.66 -23.07
N LEU A 177 18.71 -2.37 -23.26
CA LEU A 177 19.20 -1.52 -22.18
C LEU A 177 18.04 -1.20 -21.23
N VAL A 178 18.28 -1.39 -19.93
CA VAL A 178 17.33 -1.02 -18.87
C VAL A 178 17.74 0.28 -18.21
N ALA A 179 19.04 0.45 -17.92
CA ALA A 179 19.60 1.63 -17.28
C ALA A 179 21.09 1.76 -17.62
N ASP A 180 21.58 2.99 -17.71
CA ASP A 180 23.02 3.30 -17.76
C ASP A 180 23.36 4.36 -16.72
N ASP A 181 24.61 4.33 -16.23
CA ASP A 181 25.14 5.15 -15.13
C ASP A 181 24.50 4.89 -13.76
N VAL A 182 23.20 5.14 -13.61
CA VAL A 182 22.50 5.08 -12.32
C VAL A 182 21.39 4.02 -12.36
N VAL A 183 21.52 3.01 -11.52
CA VAL A 183 20.54 1.92 -11.39
C VAL A 183 19.91 1.97 -10.00
N THR A 184 18.58 2.10 -9.95
CA THR A 184 17.83 1.93 -8.71
C THR A 184 17.45 0.47 -8.57
N ILE A 185 17.88 -0.16 -7.48
CA ILE A 185 17.58 -1.55 -7.15
C ILE A 185 16.58 -1.56 -5.99
N THR A 186 15.46 -2.27 -6.18
CA THR A 186 14.44 -2.45 -5.17
C THR A 186 14.34 -3.93 -4.78
N SER A 187 14.39 -4.22 -3.48
CA SER A 187 14.22 -5.57 -2.94
C SER A 187 12.74 -5.88 -2.72
N ARG A 188 12.22 -6.84 -3.48
CA ARG A 188 10.85 -7.34 -3.35
C ARG A 188 10.80 -8.60 -2.50
N ALA A 189 9.59 -9.07 -2.20
CA ALA A 189 9.37 -10.36 -1.56
C ALA A 189 10.09 -11.51 -2.30
N ASN A 190 10.45 -12.55 -1.56
CA ASN A 190 11.16 -13.75 -2.05
C ASN A 190 12.57 -13.46 -2.61
N GLU A 191 13.29 -12.49 -2.03
CA GLU A 191 14.68 -12.17 -2.38
C GLU A 191 14.88 -11.75 -3.85
N VAL A 192 13.81 -11.31 -4.51
CA VAL A 192 13.85 -10.82 -5.89
C VAL A 192 14.30 -9.37 -5.90
N LEU A 193 15.38 -9.07 -6.63
CA LEU A 193 15.84 -7.72 -6.88
C LEU A 193 15.33 -7.23 -8.23
N ILE A 194 14.67 -6.08 -8.24
CA ILE A 194 14.22 -5.41 -9.46
C ILE A 194 15.06 -4.16 -9.66
N GLY A 195 15.79 -4.10 -10.77
CA GLY A 195 16.54 -2.91 -11.18
C GLY A 195 15.77 -2.08 -12.21
N THR A 196 15.80 -0.76 -12.05
CA THR A 196 15.20 0.21 -12.98
C THR A 196 16.17 1.36 -13.24
N GLY A 197 16.10 1.95 -14.43
CA GLY A 197 16.75 3.23 -14.71
C GLY A 197 16.02 4.40 -14.07
N ASN A 198 16.62 5.59 -14.14
CA ASN A 198 15.91 6.82 -13.80
C ASN A 198 14.76 7.03 -14.79
N GLU A 199 13.56 7.33 -14.28
CA GLU A 199 12.45 7.81 -15.11
C GLU A 199 12.88 9.16 -15.72
N VAL A 200 12.90 9.24 -17.05
CA VAL A 200 13.06 10.50 -17.80
C VAL A 200 11.70 11.19 -17.89
#